data_AF-A0A4Q5RIH1-F1
#
_entry.id   AF-A0A4Q5RIH1-F1
#
_cell.length_a   1.000
_cell.length_b   1.000
_cell.length_c   1.000
_cell.angle_alpha   90.00
_cell.angle_beta   90.00
_cell.angle_gamma   90.00
#
_symmetry.space_group_name_H-M   'P 1'
#
loop_
_entity.id
_entity.type
_entity.pdbx_description
1 polymer ?
#
loop_
_entity_poly.entity_id
_entity_poly.type
_entity_poly.pdbx_seq_one_letter_code
_entity_poly.pdbx_strand_id
1 'polypeptide(L)'
;FARPAAELVNQVRGLSPAPAAYTTLPDGRGLKVFRAQALPAETGLAAPGTWTTDGRHYLRVSTGVDWLDLLEVQLEGKKRLPVAEFLRGTRLDLPQ
;
A
#
# COMPACT_ATOMS: atom_id res chain seq x y z
N PHE A 1 -8.14 -3.60 -6.18
CA PHE A 1 -8.43 -3.08 -4.84
C PHE A 1 -9.92 -2.82 -4.61
N ALA A 2 -10.84 -3.58 -5.22
CA ALA A 2 -12.28 -3.28 -5.14
C ALA A 2 -12.95 -3.67 -3.79
N ARG A 3 -12.25 -4.39 -2.91
CA ARG A 3 -12.73 -4.72 -1.56
C ARG A 3 -12.51 -3.55 -0.59
N PRO A 4 -13.27 -3.44 0.51
CA PRO A 4 -13.05 -2.45 1.56
C PRO A 4 -11.64 -2.51 2.15
N ALA A 5 -11.09 -1.36 2.54
CA ALA A 5 -9.76 -1.28 3.15
C ALA A 5 -9.63 -2.18 4.39
N ALA A 6 -10.67 -2.24 5.23
CA ALA A 6 -10.68 -3.11 6.42
C ALA A 6 -10.49 -4.61 6.08
N GLU A 7 -11.13 -5.10 5.01
CA GLU A 7 -10.95 -6.48 4.57
C GLU A 7 -9.53 -6.73 4.05
N LEU A 8 -8.98 -5.77 3.30
CA LEU A 8 -7.60 -5.86 2.80
C LEU A 8 -6.59 -5.84 3.94
N VAL A 9 -6.82 -5.03 4.99
CA VAL A 9 -6.01 -5.04 6.22
C VAL A 9 -6.04 -6.41 6.88
N ASN A 10 -7.22 -7.02 7.01
CA ASN A 10 -7.35 -8.36 7.58
C ASN A 10 -6.62 -9.41 6.73
N GLN A 11 -6.70 -9.30 5.41
CA GLN A 11 -5.94 -10.17 4.50
C GLN A 11 -4.42 -10.00 4.68
N VAL A 12 -3.93 -8.77 4.75
CA VAL A 12 -2.50 -8.48 4.99
C VAL A 12 -2.05 -9.13 6.30
N ARG A 13 -2.84 -8.98 7.38
CA ARG A 13 -2.55 -9.61 8.68
C ARG A 13 -2.53 -11.13 8.58
N GLY A 14 -3.51 -11.73 7.91
CA GLY A 14 -3.62 -13.19 7.78
C GLY A 14 -2.53 -13.83 6.92
N LEU A 15 -1.94 -13.08 5.99
CA LEU A 15 -0.85 -13.57 5.14
C LEU A 15 0.55 -13.23 5.70
N SER A 16 0.65 -12.37 6.71
CA SER A 16 1.93 -11.95 7.30
C SER A 16 2.35 -12.91 8.43
N PRO A 17 3.64 -13.31 8.54
CA PRO A 17 4.78 -12.85 7.73
C PRO A 17 5.02 -13.64 6.43
N ALA A 18 4.40 -14.82 6.26
CA ALA A 18 4.53 -15.65 5.07
C ALA A 18 3.16 -16.26 4.72
N PRO A 19 2.69 -16.17 3.45
CA PRO A 19 3.43 -15.77 2.23
C PRO A 19 3.56 -14.25 1.98
N ALA A 20 3.03 -13.42 2.87
CA ALA A 20 2.78 -11.97 2.72
C ALA A 20 1.75 -11.62 1.65
N ALA A 21 1.04 -10.52 1.83
CA ALA A 21 0.19 -9.99 0.77
C ALA A 21 1.08 -9.42 -0.35
N TYR A 22 0.64 -9.56 -1.60
CA TYR A 22 1.38 -9.11 -2.76
C TYR A 22 0.55 -8.13 -3.59
N THR A 23 1.20 -7.11 -4.13
CA THR A 23 0.62 -6.16 -5.07
C THR A 23 1.69 -5.64 -6.04
N THR A 24 1.27 -4.86 -7.02
CA THR A 24 2.13 -4.30 -8.06
C THR A 24 1.99 -2.78 -8.04
N LEU A 25 3.13 -2.09 -8.05
CA LEU A 25 3.20 -0.63 -8.17
C LEU A 25 2.83 -0.21 -9.61
N PRO A 26 2.45 1.07 -9.85
CA PRO A 26 2.15 1.57 -11.19
C PRO A 26 3.30 1.43 -12.20
N ASP A 27 4.55 1.40 -11.73
CA ASP A 27 5.76 1.18 -12.52
C ASP A 27 6.02 -0.31 -12.86
N GLY A 28 5.11 -1.21 -12.48
CA GLY A 28 5.17 -2.64 -12.74
C GLY A 28 5.98 -3.44 -11.71
N ARG A 29 6.58 -2.79 -10.71
CA ARG A 29 7.41 -3.48 -9.70
C ARG A 29 6.55 -4.20 -8.66
N GLY A 30 6.99 -5.39 -8.28
CA GLY A 30 6.36 -6.19 -7.23
C GLY A 30 6.60 -5.62 -5.83
N LEU A 31 5.52 -5.49 -5.05
CA LEU A 31 5.53 -5.01 -3.68
C LEU A 31 4.79 -5.98 -2.77
N LYS A 32 5.51 -6.53 -1.78
CA LYS A 32 4.91 -7.28 -0.69
C LYS A 32 4.51 -6.34 0.44
N VAL A 33 3.35 -6.58 1.03
CA VAL A 33 2.80 -5.80 2.12
C VAL A 33 2.71 -6.70 3.35
N PHE A 34 3.31 -6.25 4.45
CA PHE A 34 3.35 -6.97 5.72
C PHE A 34 2.47 -6.34 6.78
N ARG A 35 2.27 -5.02 6.68
CA ARG A 35 1.41 -4.26 7.59
C ARG A 35 0.73 -3.12 6.84
N ALA A 36 -0.56 -2.97 7.11
CA ALA A 36 -1.39 -1.90 6.58
C ALA A 36 -2.46 -1.51 7.59
N GLN A 37 -3.07 -0.35 7.40
CA GLN A 37 -4.24 0.13 8.15
C GLN A 37 -5.28 0.73 7.19
N ALA A 38 -6.53 0.78 7.64
CA ALA A 38 -7.60 1.47 6.93
C ALA A 38 -7.68 2.91 7.43
N LEU A 39 -7.81 3.87 6.53
CA LEU A 39 -8.00 5.28 6.86
C LEU A 39 -9.29 5.80 6.20
N PRO A 40 -10.19 6.45 6.96
CA PRO A 40 -11.44 6.99 6.43
C PRO A 40 -11.22 7.86 5.19
N ALA A 41 -12.04 7.69 4.16
CA ALA A 41 -12.09 8.63 3.04
C ALA A 41 -13.09 9.74 3.36
N GLU A 42 -12.61 10.97 3.57
CA GLU A 42 -13.47 12.09 3.99
C GLU A 42 -14.39 12.58 2.86
N THR A 43 -13.96 12.53 1.60
CA THR A 43 -14.81 12.71 0.39
C THR A 43 -14.01 12.43 -0.88
N GLY A 44 -14.64 11.89 -1.92
CA GLY A 44 -14.02 11.74 -3.25
C GLY A 44 -12.88 10.72 -3.32
N LEU A 45 -13.11 9.50 -2.84
CA LEU A 45 -12.16 8.40 -3.03
C LEU A 45 -11.96 8.18 -4.54
N ALA A 46 -10.70 8.15 -4.98
CA ALA A 46 -10.36 7.83 -6.36
C ALA A 46 -10.78 6.40 -6.74
N ALA A 47 -10.74 6.09 -8.04
CA ALA A 47 -11.08 4.76 -8.52
C ALA A 47 -10.23 3.67 -7.82
N PRO A 48 -10.83 2.55 -7.33
CA PRO A 48 -10.11 1.56 -6.55
C PRO A 48 -8.82 1.08 -7.24
N GLY A 49 -7.69 1.27 -6.57
CA GLY A 49 -6.36 0.97 -7.11
C GLY A 49 -5.56 2.19 -7.53
N THR A 50 -6.12 3.41 -7.44
CA THR A 50 -5.35 4.64 -7.53
C THR A 50 -4.46 4.79 -6.30
N TRP A 51 -3.16 4.98 -6.55
CA TRP A 51 -2.13 5.15 -5.53
C TRP A 51 -1.94 6.63 -5.19
N THR A 52 -1.61 6.94 -3.95
CA THR A 52 -1.24 8.29 -3.51
C THR A 52 -0.15 8.24 -2.45
N THR A 53 0.77 9.18 -2.50
CA THR A 53 1.90 9.33 -1.57
C THR A 53 2.28 10.79 -1.46
N ASP A 54 2.80 11.19 -0.31
CA ASP A 54 3.55 12.45 -0.15
C ASP A 54 5.05 12.29 -0.46
N GLY A 55 5.48 11.07 -0.84
CA GLY A 55 6.85 10.72 -1.12
C GLY A 55 7.74 10.68 0.12
N ARG A 56 7.19 10.76 1.34
CA ARG A 56 7.98 10.85 2.57
C ARG A 56 7.42 10.04 3.74
N HIS A 57 6.12 10.08 3.97
CA HIS A 57 5.49 9.55 5.18
C HIS A 57 4.48 8.45 4.90
N TYR A 58 3.69 8.54 3.82
CA TYR A 58 2.63 7.57 3.56
C TYR A 58 2.62 7.04 2.14
N LEU A 59 2.13 5.82 1.97
CA LEU A 59 1.86 5.20 0.68
C LEU A 59 0.49 4.54 0.78
N ARG A 60 -0.49 5.14 0.12
CA ARG A 60 -1.88 4.74 0.20
C ARG A 60 -2.38 4.29 -1.15
N VAL A 61 -3.37 3.41 -1.12
CA VAL A 61 -4.12 2.99 -2.30
C VAL A 61 -5.60 3.08 -2.01
N SER A 62 -6.34 3.69 -2.92
CA SER A 62 -7.80 3.75 -2.85
C SER A 62 -8.37 2.34 -2.98
N THR A 63 -9.41 2.07 -2.23
CA THR A 63 -10.06 0.76 -2.23
C THR A 63 -11.54 0.89 -2.56
N GLY A 64 -12.33 -0.18 -2.40
CA GLY A 64 -13.79 -0.08 -2.56
C GLY A 64 -14.42 0.87 -1.55
N VAL A 65 -13.87 0.94 -0.33
CA VAL A 65 -14.29 1.83 0.76
C VAL A 65 -13.05 2.15 1.59
N ASP A 66 -12.80 3.43 1.84
CA ASP A 66 -11.63 3.95 2.57
C ASP A 66 -10.29 3.73 1.85
N TRP A 67 -9.25 4.37 2.40
CA TRP A 67 -7.88 4.22 1.96
C TRP A 67 -7.22 3.04 2.65
N LEU A 68 -6.45 2.25 1.90
CA LEU A 68 -5.50 1.30 2.46
C LEU A 68 -4.14 1.98 2.57
N ASP A 69 -3.72 2.27 3.79
CA ASP A 69 -2.45 2.89 4.12
C ASP A 69 -1.41 1.81 4.42
N LEU A 70 -0.39 1.73 3.58
CA LEU A 70 0.69 0.76 3.74
C LEU A 70 1.65 1.28 4.81
N LEU A 71 1.97 0.43 5.78
CA LEU A 71 2.86 0.78 6.89
C LEU A 71 4.21 0.10 6.77
N GLU A 72 4.23 -1.11 6.23
CA GLU A 72 5.45 -1.89 6.08
C GLU A 72 5.40 -2.77 4.84
N VAL A 73 6.44 -2.61 4.00
CA VAL A 73 6.48 -3.14 2.65
C VAL A 73 7.85 -3.72 2.33
N GLN A 74 7.91 -4.61 1.35
CA GLN A 74 9.15 -5.08 0.76
C GLN A 74 9.02 -4.98 -0.75
N LEU A 75 9.93 -4.25 -1.36
CA LEU A 75 10.09 -4.33 -2.80
C LEU A 75 10.78 -5.62 -3.18
N GLU A 76 10.40 -6.20 -4.31
CA GLU A 76 11.10 -7.34 -4.90
C GLU A 76 12.63 -7.11 -4.95
N GLY A 77 13.40 -8.09 -4.48
CA GLY A 77 14.86 -8.03 -4.39
C GLY A 77 15.41 -7.07 -3.32
N LYS A 78 14.58 -6.49 -2.44
CA LYS A 78 15.00 -5.59 -1.36
C LYS A 78 14.60 -6.11 0.02
N LYS A 79 15.09 -5.43 1.06
CA LYS A 79 14.69 -5.66 2.45
C LYS A 79 13.29 -5.13 2.71
N ARG A 80 12.60 -5.77 3.67
CA ARG A 80 11.37 -5.27 4.29
C ARG A 80 11.67 -3.99 5.08
N LEU A 81 10.86 -2.97 4.90
CA LEU A 81 11.05 -1.63 5.48
C LEU A 81 9.72 -0.99 5.87
N PRO A 82 9.71 -0.13 6.91
CA PRO A 82 8.64 0.84 7.12
C PRO A 82 8.47 1.74 5.90
N VAL A 83 7.23 2.15 5.59
CA VAL A 83 6.96 2.96 4.37
C VAL A 83 7.72 4.27 4.34
N ALA A 84 7.84 4.98 5.47
CA ALA A 84 8.62 6.21 5.53
C ALA A 84 10.11 6.01 5.18
N GLU A 85 10.70 4.88 5.56
CA GLU A 85 12.08 4.54 5.18
C GLU A 85 12.17 4.10 3.72
N PHE A 86 11.20 3.33 3.26
CA PHE A 86 11.10 2.89 1.87
C PHE A 86 11.05 4.09 0.91
N LEU A 87 10.22 5.11 1.21
CA LEU A 87 10.06 6.31 0.38
C LEU A 87 11.31 7.20 0.35
N ARG A 88 12.12 7.21 1.41
CA ARG A 88 13.40 7.94 1.41
C ARG A 88 14.43 7.35 0.44
N GLY A 89 14.42 6.03 0.27
CA GLY A 89 15.34 5.30 -0.59
C GLY A 89 14.78 4.94 -1.97
N THR A 90 13.48 5.17 -2.20
CA THR A 90 12.78 4.72 -3.40
C THR A 90 11.92 5.85 -3.96
N ARG A 91 12.25 6.29 -5.17
CA ARG A 91 11.38 7.18 -5.93
C ARG A 91 10.24 6.37 -6.52
N LEU A 92 9.00 6.73 -6.20
CA LEU A 92 7.81 6.21 -6.84
C LEU A 92 7.35 7.21 -7.89
N ASP A 93 7.11 6.74 -9.10
CA ASP A 93 6.46 7.53 -10.14
C ASP A 93 4.98 7.15 -10.13
N LEU A 94 4.19 7.85 -9.30
CA LEU A 94 2.76 7.62 -9.21
C LEU A 94 2.06 8.58 -10.18
N PRO A 95 1.09 8.11 -10.99
CA PRO A 95 0.26 9.00 -11.79
C PRO A 95 -0.45 9.98 -10.84
N GLN A 96 -0.29 11.28 -11.11
CA GLN A 96 -0.96 12.38 -10.40
C GLN A 96 -2.45 12.39 -10.72
#